data_AF-A0A0M3JWE9-F1
#
_entry.id   AF-A0A0M3JWE9-F1
#
_cell.length_a   1.000
_cell.length_b   1.000
_cell.length_c   1.000
_cell.angle_alpha   90.00
_cell.angle_beta   90.00
_cell.angle_gamma   90.00
#
_symmetry.space_group_name_H-M   'P 1'
#
loop_
_entity.id
_entity.type
_entity.pdbx_description
1 polymer ?
#
loop_
_entity_poly.entity_id
_entity_poly.type
_entity_poly.pdbx_seq_one_letter_code
_entity_poly.pdbx_strand_id
1 'polypeptide(L)'
;MRERCIAMLLKCLGEGEKAEQTAKNIELAIHEEIGDANDHRYRSRVRSRVANLTRNKAIAKELVNDRLCPRKFAKMSAEELATPQMKELRDHLCEDTMEEHMMGEKEKVGFDNIKKNDTAVETE
;
A
#
# COMPACT_ATOMS: atom_id res chain seq x y z
N MET A 1 -24.89 -16.45 -6.07
CA MET A 1 -23.40 -16.51 -6.03
C MET A 1 -22.78 -15.13 -5.87
N ARG A 2 -23.18 -14.15 -6.69
CA ARG A 2 -22.73 -12.75 -6.63
C ARG A 2 -22.84 -12.11 -5.25
N GLU A 3 -23.98 -12.27 -4.56
CA GLU A 3 -24.16 -11.76 -3.19
C GLU A 3 -23.15 -12.30 -2.17
N ARG A 4 -22.77 -13.59 -2.28
CA ARG A 4 -21.73 -14.16 -1.41
C ARG A 4 -20.37 -13.53 -1.67
N CYS A 5 -20.05 -13.20 -2.93
CA CYS A 5 -18.83 -12.49 -3.29
C CYS A 5 -18.80 -11.07 -2.73
N ILE A 6 -19.93 -10.35 -2.81
CA ILE A 6 -20.09 -9.01 -2.24
C ILE A 6 -19.89 -9.06 -0.72
N ALA A 7 -20.51 -10.02 -0.03
CA ALA A 7 -20.35 -10.18 1.41
C ALA A 7 -18.89 -10.45 1.82
N MET A 8 -18.14 -11.23 1.04
CA MET A 8 -16.72 -11.46 1.29
C MET A 8 -15.87 -10.19 1.11
N LEU A 9 -16.16 -9.39 0.08
CA LEU A 9 -15.48 -8.12 -0.17
C LEU A 9 -15.80 -7.09 0.94
N LEU A 10 -17.07 -7.01 1.34
CA LEU A 10 -17.54 -6.14 2.41
C LEU A 10 -16.82 -6.42 3.73
N LYS A 11 -16.68 -7.70 4.09
CA LYS A 11 -15.96 -8.11 5.30
C LYS A 11 -14.51 -7.60 5.36
N CYS A 12 -13.86 -7.42 4.20
CA CYS A 12 -12.50 -6.86 4.14
C CYS A 12 -12.48 -5.32 4.17
N LEU A 13 -13.55 -4.66 3.69
CA LEU A 13 -13.66 -3.20 3.63
C LEU A 13 -14.10 -2.60 4.97
N GLY A 14 -14.87 -3.34 5.76
CA GLY A 14 -15.39 -2.93 7.07
C GLY A 14 -16.89 -2.70 7.07
N GLU A 15 -17.39 -2.06 8.11
CA GLU A 15 -18.82 -1.77 8.29
C GLU A 15 -19.15 -0.35 7.84
N GLY A 16 -20.24 -0.21 7.08
CA GLY A 16 -20.76 1.08 6.64
C GLY A 16 -21.39 1.02 5.25
N GLU A 17 -22.36 1.91 5.01
CA GLU A 17 -23.09 2.00 3.73
C GLU A 17 -22.14 2.24 2.55
N LYS A 18 -21.10 3.05 2.75
CA LYS A 18 -20.05 3.30 1.73
C LYS A 18 -19.23 2.05 1.42
N ALA A 19 -18.89 1.26 2.42
CA ALA A 19 -18.15 0.02 2.23
C ALA A 19 -18.99 -1.01 1.46
N GLU A 20 -20.29 -1.08 1.76
CA GLU A 20 -21.24 -1.93 1.04
C GLU A 20 -21.38 -1.52 -0.43
N GLN A 21 -21.57 -0.22 -0.70
CA GLN A 21 -21.66 0.29 -2.05
C GLN A 21 -20.36 0.05 -2.83
N THR A 22 -19.21 0.22 -2.18
CA THR A 22 -17.90 -0.06 -2.78
C THR A 22 -17.74 -1.53 -3.13
N ALA A 23 -18.13 -2.45 -2.22
CA ALA A 23 -18.09 -3.89 -2.46
C ALA A 23 -18.96 -4.29 -3.67
N LYS A 24 -20.18 -3.74 -3.76
CA LYS A 24 -21.09 -3.92 -4.91
C LYS A 24 -20.46 -3.42 -6.21
N ASN A 25 -19.84 -2.24 -6.19
CA ASN A 25 -19.20 -1.66 -7.38
C ASN A 25 -17.98 -2.48 -7.86
N ILE A 26 -17.18 -3.03 -6.94
CA ILE A 26 -16.05 -3.91 -7.29
C ILE A 26 -16.58 -5.20 -7.95
N GLU A 27 -17.59 -5.82 -7.34
CA GLU A 27 -18.18 -7.05 -7.88
C GLU A 27 -18.79 -6.82 -9.26
N LEU A 28 -19.54 -5.74 -9.43
CA LEU A 28 -20.15 -5.36 -10.69
C LEU A 28 -19.09 -5.19 -11.78
N ALA A 29 -17.99 -4.50 -11.48
CA ALA A 29 -16.92 -4.29 -12.45
C ALA A 29 -16.24 -5.60 -12.89
N ILE A 30 -16.09 -6.58 -11.98
CA ILE A 30 -15.57 -7.91 -12.32
C ILE A 30 -16.58 -8.68 -13.16
N HIS A 31 -17.86 -8.58 -12.83
CA HIS A 31 -18.94 -9.24 -13.56
C HIS A 31 -19.13 -8.66 -14.97
N GLU A 32 -19.00 -7.33 -15.14
CA GLU A 32 -19.05 -6.69 -16.46
C GLU A 32 -17.91 -7.15 -17.38
N GLU A 33 -16.72 -7.43 -16.83
CA GLU A 33 -15.55 -7.88 -17.60
C GLU A 33 -15.66 -9.34 -18.04
N ILE A 34 -16.20 -10.22 -17.19
CA ILE A 34 -16.22 -11.67 -17.42
C ILE A 34 -17.58 -12.14 -17.96
N GLY A 35 -18.67 -11.43 -17.66
CA GLY A 35 -20.03 -11.73 -18.09
C GLY A 35 -20.73 -12.85 -17.32
N ASP A 36 -19.98 -13.82 -16.79
CA ASP A 36 -20.54 -14.98 -16.08
C ASP A 36 -19.99 -15.13 -14.65
N ALA A 37 -20.89 -15.10 -13.67
CA ALA A 37 -20.59 -15.31 -12.26
C ALA A 37 -20.16 -16.76 -11.94
N ASN A 38 -20.54 -17.74 -12.77
CA ASN A 38 -20.14 -19.14 -12.60
C ASN A 38 -18.78 -19.45 -13.23
N ASP A 39 -18.18 -18.54 -13.99
CA ASP A 39 -16.85 -18.76 -14.58
C ASP A 39 -15.78 -18.90 -13.47
N HIS A 40 -14.83 -19.83 -13.66
CA HIS A 40 -13.70 -20.00 -12.76
C HIS A 40 -12.83 -18.73 -12.68
N ARG A 41 -12.73 -17.97 -13.79
CA ARG A 41 -12.00 -16.70 -13.87
C ARG A 41 -12.61 -15.68 -12.94
N TYR A 42 -13.94 -15.59 -12.90
CA TYR A 42 -14.67 -14.69 -12.00
C TYR A 42 -14.35 -15.00 -10.54
N ARG A 43 -14.49 -16.27 -10.13
CA ARG A 43 -14.20 -16.71 -8.75
C ARG A 43 -12.75 -16.51 -8.36
N SER A 44 -11.82 -16.68 -9.31
CA SER A 44 -10.39 -16.45 -9.06
C SER A 44 -10.09 -14.96 -8.85
N ARG A 45 -10.67 -14.09 -9.69
CA ARG A 45 -10.52 -12.63 -9.60
C ARG A 45 -11.04 -12.11 -8.25
N VAL A 46 -12.24 -12.52 -7.84
CA VAL A 46 -12.84 -12.13 -6.54
C VAL A 46 -11.95 -12.54 -5.38
N ARG A 47 -11.49 -13.81 -5.34
CA ARG A 47 -10.59 -14.29 -4.27
C ARG A 47 -9.28 -13.51 -4.21
N SER A 48 -8.70 -13.19 -5.36
CA SER A 48 -7.49 -12.37 -5.42
C SER A 48 -7.73 -10.97 -4.87
N ARG A 49 -8.87 -10.32 -5.17
CA ARG A 49 -9.23 -9.01 -4.59
C ARG A 49 -9.42 -9.07 -3.08
N VAL A 50 -10.12 -10.08 -2.58
CA VAL A 50 -10.31 -10.32 -1.14
C VAL A 50 -8.95 -10.48 -0.44
N ALA A 51 -8.04 -11.29 -1.00
CA ALA A 51 -6.70 -11.48 -0.45
C ALA A 51 -5.88 -10.17 -0.45
N ASN A 52 -5.98 -9.35 -1.50
CA ASN A 52 -5.31 -8.05 -1.57
C ASN A 52 -5.85 -7.06 -0.55
N LEU A 53 -7.18 -6.94 -0.39
CA LEU A 53 -7.80 -6.07 0.61
C LEU A 53 -7.44 -6.52 2.05
N THR A 54 -7.32 -7.82 2.27
CA THR A 54 -6.94 -8.38 3.58
C THR A 54 -5.48 -8.08 3.91
N ARG A 55 -4.57 -8.20 2.94
CA ARG A 55 -3.13 -7.90 3.11
C ARG A 55 -2.84 -6.41 3.21
N ASN A 56 -3.58 -5.58 2.46
CA ASN A 56 -3.37 -4.14 2.40
C ASN A 56 -4.63 -3.36 2.77
N LYS A 57 -4.80 -3.13 4.07
CA LYS A 57 -5.92 -2.36 4.63
C LYS A 57 -5.90 -0.88 4.21
N ALA A 58 -4.75 -0.33 3.76
CA ALA A 58 -4.69 1.05 3.28
C ALA A 58 -5.52 1.23 2.01
N ILE A 59 -5.46 0.27 1.08
CA ILE A 59 -6.27 0.28 -0.14
C ILE A 59 -7.77 0.22 0.20
N ALA A 60 -8.15 -0.58 1.19
CA ALA A 60 -9.54 -0.63 1.66
C ALA A 60 -10.02 0.74 2.16
N LYS A 61 -9.17 1.47 2.91
CA LYS A 61 -9.47 2.84 3.37
C LYS A 61 -9.54 3.83 2.21
N GLU A 62 -8.69 3.71 1.20
CA GLU A 62 -8.71 4.60 0.03
C GLU A 62 -9.96 4.39 -0.84
N LEU A 63 -10.42 3.14 -0.97
CA LEU A 63 -11.66 2.78 -1.64
C LEU A 63 -12.89 3.38 -0.93
N VAL A 64 -12.97 3.27 0.40
CA VAL A 64 -14.10 3.81 1.19
C VAL A 64 -14.09 5.35 1.24
N ASN A 65 -12.91 5.96 1.14
CA ASN A 65 -12.75 7.41 1.10
C ASN A 65 -12.84 8.00 -0.33
N ASP A 66 -13.27 7.20 -1.31
CA ASP A 66 -13.40 7.61 -2.73
C ASP A 66 -12.09 8.11 -3.38
N ARG A 67 -10.92 7.84 -2.78
CA ARG A 67 -9.60 8.18 -3.36
C ARG A 67 -9.19 7.21 -4.46
N LEU A 68 -9.73 5.99 -4.43
CA LEU A 68 -9.48 4.95 -5.43
C LEU A 68 -10.79 4.46 -6.03
N CYS A 69 -10.91 4.51 -7.36
CA CYS A 69 -12.11 4.06 -8.04
C CYS A 69 -12.28 2.53 -7.96
N PRO A 70 -13.45 2.01 -7.53
CA PRO A 70 -13.73 0.57 -7.45
C PRO A 70 -13.54 -0.17 -8.78
N ARG A 71 -13.94 0.47 -9.90
CA ARG A 71 -13.80 -0.08 -11.26
C ARG A 71 -12.35 -0.17 -11.71
N LYS A 72 -11.50 0.77 -11.26
CA LYS A 72 -10.06 0.74 -11.54
C LYS A 72 -9.38 -0.36 -10.73
N PHE A 73 -9.73 -0.48 -9.44
CA PHE A 73 -9.26 -1.56 -8.56
C PHE A 73 -9.65 -2.96 -9.09
N ALA A 74 -10.87 -3.11 -9.63
CA ALA A 74 -11.31 -4.36 -10.25
C ALA A 74 -10.43 -4.78 -11.44
N LYS A 75 -9.90 -3.82 -12.20
CA LYS A 75 -9.05 -4.05 -13.39
C LYS A 75 -7.56 -4.18 -13.06
N MET A 76 -7.03 -3.44 -12.08
CA MET A 76 -5.60 -3.43 -11.71
C MET A 76 -5.05 -4.84 -11.47
N SER A 77 -3.85 -5.17 -11.95
CA SER A 77 -3.30 -6.51 -11.76
C SER A 77 -3.04 -6.84 -10.28
N ALA A 78 -2.99 -8.13 -9.94
CA ALA A 78 -2.66 -8.58 -8.58
C ALA A 78 -1.25 -8.14 -8.14
N GLU A 79 -0.33 -7.92 -9.09
CA GLU A 79 1.04 -7.44 -8.87
C GLU A 79 1.11 -5.92 -8.64
N GLU A 80 0.30 -5.13 -9.35
CA GLU A 80 0.20 -3.68 -9.17
C GLU A 80 -0.45 -3.27 -7.84
N LEU A 81 -1.19 -4.18 -7.19
CA LEU A 81 -1.78 -3.98 -5.87
C LEU A 81 -0.92 -4.55 -4.73
N ALA A 82 0.03 -5.43 -5.07
CA ALA A 82 0.92 -6.09 -4.11
C ALA A 82 2.21 -5.31 -3.86
N THR A 83 2.50 -4.26 -4.64
CA THR A 83 3.67 -3.41 -4.45
C THR A 83 3.35 -2.29 -3.45
N PRO A 84 3.88 -2.34 -2.23
CA PRO A 84 3.69 -1.28 -1.25
C PRO A 84 4.70 -0.17 -1.53
N GLN A 85 4.63 0.52 -2.68
CA GLN A 85 5.64 1.54 -2.99
C GLN A 85 5.47 2.87 -2.23
N MET A 86 4.49 3.02 -1.34
CA MET A 86 4.47 4.18 -0.42
C MET A 86 4.04 3.83 1.00
N LYS A 87 4.86 3.02 1.67
CA LYS A 87 4.94 3.06 3.13
C LYS A 87 6.32 3.47 3.67
N GLU A 88 7.40 3.26 2.92
CA GLU A 88 8.76 3.63 3.38
C GLU A 88 9.00 5.15 3.46
N LEU A 89 8.32 5.99 2.68
CA LEU A 89 8.52 7.45 2.76
C LEU A 89 7.81 8.12 3.95
N ARG A 90 6.92 7.41 4.66
CA ARG A 90 6.18 8.01 5.80
C ARG A 90 6.82 7.71 7.16
N ASP A 91 7.58 6.61 7.28
CA ASP A 91 8.35 6.32 8.49
C ASP A 91 9.64 7.14 8.56
N HIS A 92 10.23 7.55 7.43
CA HIS A 92 11.44 8.41 7.43
C HIS A 92 11.21 9.89 7.77
N LEU A 93 9.96 10.36 7.83
CA LEU A 93 9.64 11.76 8.19
C LEU A 93 9.08 11.90 9.62
N CYS A 94 8.88 10.79 10.34
CA CYS A 94 8.44 10.81 11.74
C CYS A 94 9.61 10.73 12.74
N GLU A 95 10.84 10.53 12.27
CA GLU A 95 12.07 10.65 13.09
C GLU A 95 12.65 12.07 13.11
N ASP A 96 12.27 12.96 12.18
CA ASP A 96 12.74 14.36 12.11
C ASP A 96 11.80 15.38 12.79
N THR A 97 10.84 14.91 13.59
CA THR A 97 10.05 15.76 14.48
C THR A 97 10.26 15.38 15.95
N MET A 98 11.50 15.11 16.34
CA MET A 98 11.92 15.40 17.72
C MET A 98 12.43 16.83 17.71
N GLU A 99 11.48 17.73 17.92
CA GLU A 99 11.70 19.15 18.17
C GLU A 99 12.95 19.39 19.01
N GLU A 100 13.83 20.23 18.46
CA GLU A 100 14.57 21.21 19.22
C GLU A 100 13.74 21.70 20.41
N HIS A 101 14.34 21.66 21.61
CA HIS A 101 14.32 22.68 22.66
C HIS A 101 14.53 22.03 24.04
N MET A 102 15.79 21.73 24.37
CA MET A 102 16.33 22.16 25.66
C MET A 102 17.77 22.59 25.45
N MET A 103 17.96 23.90 25.51
CA MET A 103 19.24 24.59 25.59
C MET A 103 20.04 24.01 26.76
N GLY A 104 21.25 23.52 26.49
CA GLY A 104 22.18 23.01 27.48
C GLY A 104 23.59 23.05 26.89
N GLU A 105 24.27 24.15 27.13
CA GLU A 105 25.57 24.53 26.58
C GLU A 105 26.70 23.51 26.84
N LYS A 106 27.75 23.65 26.00
CA LYS A 106 29.14 23.16 26.11
C LYS A 106 29.40 21.81 25.41
N GLU A 107 30.49 21.57 24.69
CA GLU A 107 31.53 22.36 24.05
C GLU A 107 32.38 21.30 23.30
N LYS A 108 32.73 21.56 22.03
CA LYS A 108 33.86 20.97 21.26
C LYS A 108 33.87 19.44 21.00
N VAL A 109 34.46 18.87 19.96
CA VAL A 109 35.05 19.22 18.65
C VAL A 109 35.31 17.83 18.04
N GLY A 110 35.14 17.64 16.74
CA GLY A 110 35.66 16.45 16.07
C GLY A 110 35.07 16.19 14.69
N PHE A 111 35.30 17.12 13.75
CA PHE A 111 35.16 16.82 12.32
C PHE A 111 36.53 16.41 11.79
N ASP A 112 36.68 15.17 11.33
CA ASP A 112 37.78 14.76 10.46
C ASP A 112 37.20 14.13 9.18
N ASN A 113 36.78 15.01 8.27
CA ASN A 113 36.95 14.75 6.85
C ASN A 113 38.39 15.15 6.51
N ILE A 114 39.17 14.31 5.81
CA ILE A 114 40.07 14.73 4.71
C ILE A 114 40.85 13.53 4.13
N LYS A 115 40.47 13.21 2.89
CA LYS A 115 41.29 12.87 1.70
C LYS A 115 42.23 11.67 1.74
N LYS A 116 41.88 10.69 0.89
CA LYS A 116 42.81 9.86 0.12
C LYS A 116 43.86 10.76 -0.56
N ASN A 117 45.12 10.33 -0.59
CA ASN A 117 45.81 10.04 -1.85
C ASN A 117 47.25 9.55 -1.68
N ASP A 118 47.61 8.67 -2.63
CA ASP A 118 48.91 8.36 -3.23
C ASP A 118 50.02 7.76 -2.36
N THR A 119 50.40 6.49 -2.56
CA THR A 119 51.31 5.96 -3.62
C THR A 119 52.74 6.53 -3.50
N ALA A 120 53.68 5.72 -2.98
CA ALA A 120 55.10 5.64 -3.39
C ALA A 120 55.85 4.72 -2.38
N VAL A 121 56.40 3.59 -2.84
CA VAL A 121 57.85 3.33 -3.03
C VAL A 121 58.49 2.74 -1.76
N GLU A 122 58.67 1.41 -1.77
CA GLU A 122 59.97 0.69 -1.84
C GLU A 122 60.53 0.42 -0.44
N THR A 123 60.48 -0.83 0.02
CA THR A 123 61.57 -1.84 0.00
C THR A 123 62.83 -1.38 0.71
N GLU A 124 63.17 -2.10 1.78
CA GLU A 124 64.46 -2.78 1.97
C GLU A 124 64.25 -3.96 2.94
#